data_AF-A0A6C0M234-F1
#
_entry.id   AF-A0A6C0M234-F1
#
_cell.length_a   1.000
_cell.length_b   1.000
_cell.length_c   1.000
_cell.angle_alpha   90.00
_cell.angle_beta   90.00
_cell.angle_gamma   90.00
#
_symmetry.space_group_name_H-M   'P 1'
#
loop_
_entity.id
_entity.type
_entity.pdbx_description
1 polymer ?
#
loop_
_entity_poly.entity_id
_entity_poly.type
_entity_poly.pdbx_seq_one_letter_code
_entity_poly.pdbx_strand_id
1 'polypeptide(L)'
;MQQRARELTPQEVADGIRGINDKDFSATQVQALVRAMDDSKEKWKAIRNNKEVYEQKLKEENEVLYFNYPTLFQMHAEDRLDATFFTMLALKRKIEAGELTPEAASAQVGQMLFQRFVPRPDTPVPEPQLKYEDFYKKN
;
A
#
# COMPACT_ATOMS: atom_id res chain seq x y z
N MET A 1 34.51 14.96 -10.56
CA MET A 1 33.46 16.00 -10.67
C MET A 1 32.68 16.01 -9.36
N GLN A 2 32.70 17.11 -8.61
CA GLN A 2 31.92 17.25 -7.37
C GLN A 2 30.45 17.41 -7.74
N GLN A 3 29.61 16.42 -7.42
CA GLN A 3 28.16 16.57 -7.49
C GLN A 3 27.76 17.54 -6.37
N ARG A 4 27.47 18.80 -6.72
CA ARG A 4 26.84 19.74 -5.80
C ARG A 4 25.46 19.19 -5.45
N ALA A 5 25.22 18.94 -4.17
CA ALA A 5 23.88 18.62 -3.69
C ALA A 5 22.95 19.76 -4.11
N ARG A 6 21.95 19.43 -4.94
CA ARG A 6 20.90 20.37 -5.34
C ARG A 6 20.08 20.71 -4.10
N GLU A 7 19.80 21.99 -3.88
CA GLU A 7 18.88 22.42 -2.84
C GLU A 7 17.46 21.96 -3.18
N LEU A 8 16.79 21.33 -2.20
CA LEU A 8 15.40 20.91 -2.32
C LEU A 8 14.53 22.15 -2.51
N THR A 9 13.61 22.10 -3.47
CA THR A 9 12.62 23.16 -3.66
C THR A 9 11.71 23.26 -2.42
N PRO A 10 11.12 24.43 -2.14
CA PRO A 10 10.18 24.60 -1.03
C PRO A 10 9.02 23.60 -1.07
N GLN A 11 8.65 23.14 -2.26
CA GLN A 11 7.61 22.14 -2.48
C GLN A 11 8.09 20.73 -2.12
N GLU A 12 9.32 20.35 -2.47
CA GLU A 12 9.95 19.09 -2.03
C GLU A 12 10.18 19.05 -0.51
N VAL A 13 10.49 20.20 0.11
CA VAL A 13 10.60 20.33 1.57
C VAL A 13 9.21 20.22 2.24
N ALA A 14 8.18 20.88 1.69
CA ALA A 14 6.81 20.76 2.20
C ALA A 14 6.25 19.34 2.03
N ASP A 15 6.54 18.68 0.91
CA ASP A 15 6.18 17.28 0.66
C ASP A 15 6.96 16.33 1.59
N GLY A 16 8.22 16.64 1.89
CA GLY A 16 9.04 15.89 2.86
C GLY A 16 8.57 16.05 4.31
N ILE A 17 8.08 17.23 4.70
CA ILE A 17 7.49 17.49 6.03
C ILE A 17 6.11 16.84 6.16
N ARG A 18 5.32 16.76 5.08
CA ARG A 18 4.05 16.01 5.04
C ARG A 18 4.22 14.49 5.16
N GLY A 19 5.46 13.99 5.02
CA GLY A 19 5.81 12.57 5.02
C GLY A 19 6.17 11.96 6.37
N ILE A 20 5.95 12.65 7.50
CA ILE A 20 5.97 12.00 8.81
C ILE A 20 4.54 11.53 9.10
N ASN A 21 4.39 10.20 9.17
CA ASN A 21 3.21 9.45 9.56
C ASN A 21 2.72 9.84 10.97
N ASP A 22 2.16 11.03 11.14
CA ASP A 22 1.57 11.45 12.42
C ASP A 22 0.16 10.89 12.63
N LYS A 23 -0.48 10.39 11.56
CA LYS A 23 -1.83 9.84 11.62
C LYS A 23 -1.81 8.33 11.57
N ASP A 24 -2.06 7.72 12.72
CA ASP A 24 -2.42 6.31 12.82
C ASP A 24 -3.85 6.11 12.29
N PHE A 25 -3.97 5.79 10.99
CA PHE A 25 -5.25 5.43 10.40
C PHE A 25 -5.67 4.03 10.86
N SER A 26 -6.93 3.84 11.22
CA SER A 26 -7.47 2.51 11.52
C SER A 26 -7.54 1.63 10.26
N ALA A 27 -7.63 0.31 10.43
CA ALA A 27 -7.74 -0.61 9.30
C ALA A 27 -8.96 -0.29 8.43
N THR A 28 -10.08 0.11 9.03
CA THR A 28 -11.27 0.55 8.29
C THR A 28 -11.02 1.83 7.49
N GLN A 29 -10.27 2.79 8.05
CA GLN A 29 -9.89 4.00 7.33
C GLN A 29 -8.95 3.71 6.15
N VAL A 30 -7.93 2.85 6.37
CA VAL A 30 -7.04 2.41 5.28
C VAL A 30 -7.82 1.72 4.17
N GLN A 31 -8.78 0.86 4.53
CA GLN A 31 -9.65 0.23 3.53
C GLN A 31 -10.51 1.23 2.77
N ALA A 32 -11.05 2.25 3.44
CA ALA A 32 -11.83 3.30 2.81
C ALA A 32 -10.98 4.11 1.82
N LEU A 33 -9.71 4.41 2.17
CA LEU A 33 -8.78 5.10 1.27
C LEU A 33 -8.48 4.27 0.00
N VAL A 34 -8.30 2.95 0.14
CA VAL A 34 -8.11 2.06 -1.02
C VAL A 34 -9.37 2.02 -1.89
N ARG A 35 -10.56 1.93 -1.31
CA ARG A 35 -11.83 1.98 -2.06
C ARG A 35 -12.04 3.32 -2.77
N ALA A 36 -11.70 4.44 -2.14
CA ALA A 36 -11.78 5.75 -2.78
C ALA A 36 -10.84 5.85 -3.99
N MET A 37 -9.68 5.20 -3.91
CA MET A 37 -8.77 5.10 -5.05
C MET A 37 -9.33 4.22 -6.17
N ASP A 38 -10.05 3.14 -5.89
CA ASP A 38 -10.78 2.37 -6.93
C ASP A 38 -11.77 3.26 -7.70
N ASP A 39 -12.57 4.07 -6.98
CA ASP A 39 -13.51 5.01 -7.60
C ASP A 39 -12.77 6.03 -8.47
N SER A 40 -11.62 6.53 -7.99
CA SER A 40 -10.74 7.43 -8.75
C SER A 40 -10.19 6.75 -10.02
N LYS A 41 -9.81 5.48 -9.92
CA LYS A 41 -9.29 4.70 -11.06
C LYS A 41 -10.35 4.46 -12.13
N GLU A 42 -11.59 4.18 -11.73
CA GLU A 42 -12.72 4.06 -12.67
C GLU A 42 -13.05 5.42 -13.31
N LYS A 43 -13.03 6.52 -12.54
CA LYS A 43 -13.24 7.88 -13.06
C LYS A 43 -12.21 8.28 -14.13
N TRP A 44 -10.93 7.98 -13.90
CA TRP A 44 -9.83 8.35 -14.80
C TRP A 44 -9.43 7.25 -15.78
N LYS A 45 -10.23 6.19 -15.91
CA LYS A 45 -9.96 5.04 -16.79
C LYS A 45 -9.69 5.43 -18.25
N ALA A 46 -10.35 6.48 -18.73
CA ALA A 46 -10.20 7.00 -20.09
C ALA A 46 -8.78 7.54 -20.38
N ILE A 47 -8.08 8.05 -19.36
CA ILE A 47 -6.74 8.62 -19.49
C ILE A 47 -5.62 7.67 -19.03
N ARG A 48 -5.96 6.42 -18.67
CA ARG A 48 -5.02 5.40 -18.16
C ARG A 48 -3.85 5.11 -19.11
N ASN A 49 -4.04 5.33 -20.42
CA ASN A 49 -2.98 5.17 -21.42
C ASN A 49 -1.86 6.22 -21.28
N ASN A 50 -2.16 7.39 -20.70
CA ASN A 50 -1.18 8.41 -20.38
C ASN A 50 -0.81 8.29 -18.90
N LYS A 51 0.21 7.47 -18.61
CA LYS A 51 0.61 7.10 -17.24
C LYS A 51 0.93 8.31 -16.36
N GLU A 52 1.67 9.28 -16.88
CA GLU A 52 2.09 10.45 -16.10
C GLU A 52 0.89 11.30 -15.66
N VAL A 53 -0.02 11.58 -16.60
CA VAL A 53 -1.23 12.36 -16.30
C VAL A 53 -2.20 11.57 -15.42
N TYR A 54 -2.30 10.26 -15.64
CA TYR A 54 -3.14 9.38 -14.83
C TYR A 54 -2.67 9.32 -13.37
N GLU A 55 -1.37 9.10 -13.14
CA GLU A 55 -0.80 9.06 -11.80
C GLU A 55 -0.90 10.40 -11.08
N GLN A 56 -0.69 11.52 -11.80
CA GLN A 56 -0.86 12.85 -11.22
C GLN A 56 -2.30 13.09 -10.76
N LYS A 57 -3.30 12.69 -11.56
CA LYS A 57 -4.72 12.81 -11.19
C LYS A 57 -5.08 11.91 -10.02
N LEU A 58 -4.57 10.68 -9.99
CA LEU A 58 -4.77 9.77 -8.86
C LEU A 58 -4.13 10.32 -7.58
N LYS A 59 -2.93 10.92 -7.67
CA LYS A 59 -2.26 11.56 -6.54
C LYS A 59 -3.06 12.74 -6.00
N GLU A 60 -3.56 13.62 -6.88
CA GLU A 60 -4.37 14.78 -6.51
C GLU A 60 -5.65 14.39 -5.77
N GLU A 61 -6.33 13.30 -6.18
CA GLU A 61 -7.56 12.85 -5.53
C GLU A 61 -7.32 11.98 -4.28
N ASN A 62 -6.15 11.33 -4.18
CA ASN A 62 -5.82 10.38 -3.12
C ASN A 62 -4.56 10.80 -2.34
N GLU A 63 -4.42 12.11 -2.06
CA GLU A 63 -3.25 12.66 -1.35
C GLU A 63 -2.98 11.93 -0.02
N VAL A 64 -4.03 11.65 0.75
CA VAL A 64 -3.90 10.96 2.05
C VAL A 64 -3.26 9.59 1.89
N LEU A 65 -3.69 8.81 0.89
CA LEU A 65 -3.12 7.49 0.63
C LEU A 65 -1.68 7.60 0.10
N TYR A 66 -1.43 8.57 -0.80
CA TYR A 66 -0.12 8.82 -1.38
C TYR A 66 0.94 9.22 -0.34
N PHE A 67 0.60 10.14 0.57
CA PHE A 67 1.56 10.66 1.55
C PHE A 67 1.76 9.71 2.74
N ASN A 68 0.71 9.06 3.26
CA ASN A 68 0.83 8.18 4.43
C ASN A 68 1.24 6.75 4.06
N TYR A 69 0.85 6.29 2.86
CA TYR A 69 1.12 4.91 2.41
C TYR A 69 1.61 4.89 0.95
N PRO A 70 2.77 5.50 0.63
CA PRO A 70 3.25 5.65 -0.76
C PRO A 70 3.42 4.32 -1.49
N THR A 71 3.95 3.30 -0.81
CA THR A 71 4.10 1.96 -1.39
C THR A 71 2.75 1.31 -1.68
N LEU A 72 1.75 1.52 -0.81
CA LEU A 72 0.40 1.00 -1.01
C LEU A 72 -0.29 1.69 -2.19
N PHE A 73 -0.19 3.02 -2.26
CA PHE A 73 -0.68 3.80 -3.39
C PHE A 73 -0.08 3.29 -4.69
N GLN A 74 1.24 3.14 -4.76
CA GLN A 74 1.91 2.71 -5.98
C GLN A 74 1.51 1.28 -6.39
N MET A 75 1.47 0.34 -5.44
CA MET A 75 0.99 -1.02 -5.72
C MET A 75 -0.45 -1.02 -6.24
N HIS A 76 -1.30 -0.13 -5.73
CA HIS A 76 -2.69 -0.04 -6.17
C HIS A 76 -2.85 0.62 -7.54
N ALA A 77 -2.08 1.68 -7.82
CA ALA A 77 -2.04 2.36 -9.11
C ALA A 77 -1.61 1.41 -10.24
N GLU A 78 -0.66 0.53 -9.94
CA GLU A 78 -0.10 -0.44 -10.88
C GLU A 78 -0.87 -1.77 -10.95
N ASP A 79 -2.01 -1.89 -10.26
CA ASP A 79 -2.81 -3.12 -10.16
C ASP A 79 -2.03 -4.34 -9.60
N ARG A 80 -0.99 -4.07 -8.80
CA ARG A 80 -0.15 -5.07 -8.12
C ARG A 80 -0.55 -5.32 -6.67
N LEU A 81 -1.70 -4.77 -6.24
CA LEU A 81 -2.18 -4.94 -4.88
C LEU A 81 -2.63 -6.40 -4.69
N ASP A 82 -1.90 -7.11 -3.84
CA ASP A 82 -1.97 -8.57 -3.71
C ASP A 82 -2.60 -9.01 -2.38
N ALA A 83 -2.68 -10.32 -2.16
CA ALA A 83 -3.20 -10.92 -0.91
C ALA A 83 -2.43 -10.46 0.34
N THR A 84 -1.19 -9.97 0.18
CA THR A 84 -0.37 -9.46 1.28
C THR A 84 -1.03 -8.25 1.92
N PHE A 85 -1.62 -7.33 1.12
CA PHE A 85 -2.32 -6.17 1.67
C PHE A 85 -3.47 -6.58 2.60
N PHE A 86 -4.31 -7.52 2.17
CA PHE A 86 -5.45 -7.97 2.98
C PHE A 86 -5.00 -8.69 4.25
N THR A 87 -3.89 -9.43 4.18
CA THR A 87 -3.28 -10.04 5.36
C THR A 87 -2.84 -8.98 6.35
N MET A 88 -2.13 -7.94 5.90
CA MET A 88 -1.72 -6.82 6.74
C MET A 88 -2.92 -6.08 7.33
N LEU A 89 -3.97 -5.88 6.54
CA LEU A 89 -5.21 -5.25 6.98
C LEU A 89 -5.91 -6.07 8.08
N ALA A 90 -5.97 -7.39 7.91
CA ALA A 90 -6.54 -8.31 8.90
C ALA A 90 -5.72 -8.33 10.20
N LEU A 91 -4.39 -8.34 10.11
CA LEU A 91 -3.51 -8.22 11.27
C LEU A 91 -3.74 -6.89 12.00
N LYS A 92 -3.85 -5.78 11.25
CA LYS A 92 -4.13 -4.47 11.83
C LYS A 92 -5.46 -4.44 12.59
N ARG A 93 -6.53 -5.04 12.04
CA ARG A 93 -7.81 -5.17 12.75
C ARG A 93 -7.69 -5.97 14.04
N LYS A 94 -6.94 -7.07 14.04
CA LYS A 94 -6.71 -7.89 15.24
C LYS A 94 -5.94 -7.13 16.31
N ILE A 95 -4.98 -6.30 15.91
CA ILE A 95 -4.26 -5.41 16.83
C ILE A 95 -5.22 -4.37 17.42
N GLU A 96 -6.02 -3.72 16.58
CA GLU A 96 -7.04 -2.73 17.02
C GLU A 96 -8.09 -3.33 17.95
N ALA A 97 -8.48 -4.58 17.73
CA ALA A 97 -9.40 -5.33 18.58
C ALA A 97 -8.76 -5.83 19.88
N GLY A 98 -7.44 -5.71 20.04
CA GLY A 98 -6.70 -6.24 21.19
C GLY A 98 -6.54 -7.77 21.20
N GLU A 99 -6.92 -8.44 20.12
CA GLU A 99 -6.79 -9.91 19.97
C GLU A 99 -5.35 -10.35 19.71
N LEU A 100 -4.50 -9.44 19.20
CA LEU A 100 -3.12 -9.71 18.83
C LEU A 100 -2.23 -8.52 19.21
N THR A 101 -1.05 -8.77 19.78
CA THR A 101 -0.11 -7.68 20.06
C THR A 101 0.66 -7.28 18.79
N PRO A 102 1.16 -6.04 18.69
CA PRO A 102 1.99 -5.60 17.57
C PRO A 102 3.23 -6.47 17.34
N GLU A 103 3.84 -6.99 18.41
CA GLU A 103 5.01 -7.86 18.36
C GLU A 103 4.65 -9.22 17.78
N ALA A 104 3.52 -9.80 18.20
CA ALA A 104 3.04 -11.07 17.70
C ALA A 104 2.65 -10.98 16.21
N ALA A 105 2.04 -9.87 15.79
CA ALA A 105 1.76 -9.60 14.38
C ALA A 105 3.05 -9.47 13.56
N SER A 106 4.05 -8.76 14.09
CA SER A 106 5.35 -8.60 13.45
C SER A 106 6.08 -9.93 13.26
N ALA A 107 6.01 -10.83 14.25
CA ALA A 107 6.55 -12.17 14.15
C ALA A 107 5.87 -13.01 13.05
N GLN A 108 4.55 -12.93 12.92
CA GLN A 108 3.82 -13.61 11.84
C GLN A 108 4.23 -13.10 10.46
N VAL A 109 4.30 -11.78 10.28
CA VAL A 109 4.78 -11.18 9.03
C VAL A 109 6.21 -11.62 8.72
N GLY A 110 7.10 -11.63 9.71
CA GLY A 110 8.47 -12.10 9.55
C GLY A 110 8.56 -13.54 9.05
N GLN A 111 7.72 -14.44 9.58
CA GLN A 111 7.64 -15.82 9.11
C GLN A 111 7.12 -15.92 7.67
N MET A 112 6.10 -15.15 7.31
CA MET A 112 5.57 -15.12 5.93
C MET A 112 6.62 -14.63 4.93
N LEU A 113 7.34 -13.56 5.26
CA LEU A 113 8.42 -13.03 4.42
C LEU A 113 9.56 -14.04 4.30
N PHE A 114 9.94 -14.68 5.42
CA PHE A 114 10.96 -15.72 5.42
C PHE A 114 10.60 -16.89 4.50
N GLN A 115 9.37 -17.40 4.57
CA GLN A 115 8.89 -18.46 3.69
C GLN A 115 8.87 -18.05 2.21
N ARG A 116 8.55 -16.78 1.92
CA ARG A 116 8.42 -16.27 0.55
C ARG A 116 9.78 -16.01 -0.12
N PHE A 117 10.74 -15.48 0.63
CA PHE A 117 11.99 -14.97 0.05
C PHE A 117 13.23 -15.83 0.35
N VAL A 118 13.14 -16.77 1.30
CA VAL A 118 14.24 -17.70 1.58
C VAL A 118 14.02 -19.01 0.84
N PRO A 119 14.83 -19.32 -0.20
CA PRO A 119 14.68 -20.55 -0.96
C PRO A 119 14.92 -21.76 -0.05
N ARG A 120 13.96 -22.69 0.00
CA ARG A 120 14.19 -24.03 0.55
C ARG A 120 14.25 -25.04 -0.60
N PRO A 121 15.10 -26.06 -0.51
CA PRO A 121 15.22 -27.08 -1.55
C PRO A 121 13.94 -27.91 -1.77
N ASP A 122 12.92 -27.80 -0.90
CA ASP A 122 11.76 -28.72 -0.85
C ASP A 122 10.39 -28.01 -0.74
N THR A 123 10.26 -26.76 -1.20
CA THR A 123 8.98 -26.02 -1.10
C THR A 123 8.09 -26.24 -2.33
N PRO A 124 6.85 -26.74 -2.17
CA PRO A 124 5.87 -26.76 -3.25
C PRO A 124 5.54 -25.32 -3.67
N VAL A 125 5.19 -25.16 -4.96
CA VAL A 125 4.86 -23.89 -5.60
C VAL A 125 3.88 -23.11 -4.71
N PRO A 126 4.17 -21.83 -4.36
CA PRO A 126 3.29 -21.05 -3.49
C PRO A 126 1.89 -20.98 -4.09
N GLU A 127 0.88 -21.23 -3.26
CA GLU A 127 -0.52 -21.23 -3.70
C GLU A 127 -0.88 -19.90 -4.39
N PRO A 128 -1.74 -19.95 -5.44
CA PRO A 128 -2.21 -18.74 -6.10
C PRO A 128 -2.83 -17.80 -5.07
N GLN A 129 -2.25 -16.61 -4.96
CA GLN A 129 -2.76 -15.59 -4.06
C GLN A 129 -4.18 -15.22 -4.46
N LEU A 130 -5.08 -15.08 -3.47
CA LEU A 130 -6.40 -14.50 -3.68
C LEU A 130 -6.22 -13.14 -4.37
N LYS A 131 -6.80 -12.99 -5.55
CA LYS A 131 -6.75 -11.72 -6.27
C LYS A 131 -7.61 -10.69 -5.54
N TYR A 132 -7.25 -9.43 -5.68
CA TYR A 132 -8.00 -8.27 -5.17
C TYR A 132 -9.52 -8.40 -5.38
N GLU A 133 -9.91 -8.74 -6.61
CA GLU A 133 -11.30 -8.88 -7.03
C GLU A 133 -12.06 -10.02 -6.32
N ASP A 134 -11.35 -11.06 -5.88
CA ASP A 134 -11.96 -12.23 -5.24
C ASP A 134 -12.23 -12.00 -3.75
N PHE A 135 -11.45 -11.14 -3.10
CA PHE A 135 -11.63 -10.81 -1.68
C PHE A 135 -12.91 -10.01 -1.44
N TYR A 136 -13.23 -9.05 -2.30
CA TYR A 136 -14.45 -8.24 -2.18
C TYR A 136 -15.74 -8.98 -2.54
N LYS A 137 -15.66 -10.12 -3.22
CA LYS A 137 -16.82 -10.98 -3.48
C LYS A 137 -17.21 -11.85 -2.28
N LYS A 138 -16.33 -12.00 -1.29
CA LYS A 138 -16.52 -12.89 -0.12
C LYS A 138 -17.06 -12.19 1.14
N ASN A 139 -17.19 -10.86 1.15
CA ASN A 139 -17.78 -10.07 2.24
C ASN A 139 -18.91 -9.21 1.71
#